data_AF-A0A520V4R3-F1
#
_entry.id   AF-A0A520V4R3-F1
#
_cell.length_a   1.000
_cell.length_b   1.000
_cell.length_c   1.000
_cell.angle_alpha   90.00
_cell.angle_beta   90.00
_cell.angle_gamma   90.00
#
_symmetry.space_group_name_H-M   'P 1'
#
loop_
_entity.id
_entity.type
_entity.pdbx_description
1 polymer ?
#
loop_
_entity_poly.entity_id
_entity_poly.type
_entity_poly.pdbx_seq_one_letter_code
_entity_poly.pdbx_strand_id
1 'polypeptide(L)'
;MPQDVKKTTKMKSLEKKFKRDLEVIIPELVNEYGLSGAAKKLGLGESGKSTLSYWMLKLGIQFRKVALAPGEIIEIRRISD
;
A
#
# COMPACT_ATOMS: atom_id res chain seq x y z
N MET A 1 -5.62 -6.11 15.47
CA MET A 1 -4.23 -6.57 15.69
C MET A 1 -3.61 -6.90 14.34
N PRO A 2 -2.45 -6.34 13.97
CA PRO A 2 -1.74 -6.79 12.79
C PRO A 2 -1.47 -8.29 12.97
N GLN A 3 -1.98 -9.09 12.03
CA GLN A 3 -1.64 -10.52 11.95
C GLN A 3 -0.12 -10.63 11.88
N ASP A 4 0.46 -11.62 12.55
CA ASP A 4 1.91 -11.85 12.56
C ASP A 4 2.35 -12.42 11.20
N VAL A 5 2.28 -11.56 10.17
CA VAL A 5 2.41 -11.94 8.77
C VAL A 5 3.88 -12.06 8.44
N LYS A 6 4.33 -13.27 8.11
CA LYS A 6 5.72 -13.54 7.71
C LYS A 6 6.10 -12.76 6.44
N LYS A 7 6.75 -11.60 6.60
CA LYS A 7 7.24 -10.74 5.50
C LYS A 7 8.37 -11.43 4.72
N THR A 8 8.38 -11.26 3.40
CA THR A 8 9.43 -11.81 2.52
C THR A 8 10.74 -11.03 2.67
N THR A 9 11.85 -11.59 2.21
CA THR A 9 13.15 -10.89 2.20
C THR A 9 13.08 -9.55 1.45
N LYS A 10 12.35 -9.51 0.32
CA LYS A 10 12.16 -8.28 -0.46
C LYS A 10 11.37 -7.23 0.32
N MET A 11 10.33 -7.64 1.04
CA MET A 11 9.54 -6.74 1.89
C MET A 11 10.43 -6.11 2.97
N LYS A 12 11.17 -6.94 3.73
CA LYS A 12 12.08 -6.47 4.78
C LYS A 12 13.18 -5.54 4.25
N SER A 13 13.71 -5.84 3.06
CA SER A 13 14.70 -4.99 2.39
C SER A 13 14.14 -3.60 2.07
N LEU A 14 12.90 -3.54 1.58
CA LEU A 14 12.23 -2.26 1.32
C LEU A 14 11.92 -1.51 2.61
N GLU A 15 11.46 -2.17 3.67
CA GLU A 15 11.24 -1.51 4.97
C GLU A 15 12.52 -0.89 5.52
N LYS A 16 13.64 -1.60 5.41
CA LYS A 16 14.96 -1.06 5.78
C LYS A 16 15.35 0.14 4.91
N LYS A 17 15.08 0.08 3.60
CA LYS A 17 15.37 1.17 2.65
C LYS A 17 14.55 2.42 2.96
N PHE A 18 13.26 2.27 3.23
CA PHE A 18 12.33 3.37 3.49
C PHE A 18 12.27 3.79 4.96
N LYS A 19 12.87 3.01 5.87
CA LYS A 19 12.82 3.17 7.34
C LYS A 19 11.38 3.25 7.89
N ARG A 20 10.45 2.56 7.22
CA ARG A 20 9.01 2.58 7.52
C ARG A 20 8.42 1.23 7.18
N ASP A 21 7.41 0.81 7.94
CA ASP A 21 6.67 -0.41 7.68
C ASP A 21 5.88 -0.33 6.37
N LEU A 22 5.78 -1.46 5.65
CA LEU A 22 5.03 -1.53 4.40
C LEU A 22 3.54 -1.21 4.59
N GLU A 23 2.98 -1.55 5.73
CA GLU A 23 1.62 -1.24 6.17
C GLU A 23 1.33 0.26 6.18
N VAL A 24 2.37 1.09 6.32
CA VAL A 24 2.25 2.54 6.34
C VAL A 24 2.57 3.14 4.98
N ILE A 25 3.71 2.76 4.39
CA ILE A 25 4.17 3.40 3.15
C ILE A 25 3.39 2.95 1.90
N ILE A 26 2.89 1.71 1.86
CA ILE A 26 2.11 1.23 0.71
C ILE A 26 0.82 2.04 0.53
N PRO A 27 -0.05 2.22 1.55
CA PRO A 27 -1.25 3.04 1.41
C PRO A 27 -0.94 4.47 0.94
N GLU A 28 0.09 5.10 1.50
CA GLU A 28 0.50 6.46 1.12
C GLU A 28 0.91 6.53 -0.35
N LEU A 29 1.78 5.63 -0.81
CA LEU A 29 2.22 5.60 -2.21
C LEU A 29 1.08 5.29 -3.17
N VAL A 30 0.15 4.41 -2.78
CA VAL A 30 -1.01 4.07 -3.60
C VAL A 30 -1.99 5.24 -3.68
N ASN A 31 -2.19 5.99 -2.60
CA ASN A 31 -3.02 7.20 -2.60
C ASN A 31 -2.40 8.32 -3.46
N GLU A 32 -1.08 8.48 -3.42
CA GLU A 32 -0.38 9.53 -4.15
C GLU A 32 -0.19 9.20 -5.65
N TYR A 33 0.15 7.95 -5.98
CA TYR A 33 0.58 7.57 -7.34
C TYR A 33 -0.28 6.48 -7.99
N GLY A 34 -1.29 5.98 -7.31
CA GLY A 34 -2.04 4.78 -7.73
C GLY A 34 -1.20 3.50 -7.67
N LEU A 35 -1.86 2.37 -7.91
CA LEU A 35 -1.24 1.02 -7.86
C LEU A 35 0.01 0.88 -8.73
N SER A 36 -0.05 1.32 -9.99
CA SER A 36 1.07 1.17 -10.92
C SER A 36 2.24 2.10 -10.57
N GLY A 37 1.94 3.34 -10.13
CA GLY A 37 2.97 4.29 -9.73
C GLY A 37 3.65 3.88 -8.43
N ALA A 38 2.89 3.41 -7.43
CA ALA A 38 3.43 2.86 -6.19
C ALA A 38 4.37 1.67 -6.44
N ALA A 39 3.98 0.75 -7.33
CA ALA A 39 4.84 -0.39 -7.71
C ALA A 39 6.18 0.05 -8.32
N LYS A 40 6.18 1.11 -9.14
CA LYS A 40 7.41 1.71 -9.69
C LYS A 40 8.26 2.35 -8.60
N LYS A 41 7.66 3.12 -7.69
CA LYS A 41 8.37 3.75 -6.54
C LYS A 41 9.01 2.73 -5.62
N LEU A 42 8.37 1.57 -5.43
CA LEU A 42 8.90 0.44 -4.66
C LEU A 42 9.92 -0.42 -5.43
N GLY A 43 10.18 -0.13 -6.71
CA GLY A 43 11.14 -0.88 -7.53
C GLY A 43 10.70 -2.31 -7.84
N LEU A 44 9.40 -2.54 -8.07
CA LEU A 44 8.85 -3.88 -8.28
C LEU A 44 8.87 -4.36 -9.75
N GLY A 45 9.30 -3.54 -10.70
CA GLY A 45 9.43 -3.92 -12.12
C GLY A 45 8.10 -4.02 -12.87
N GLU A 46 8.09 -4.69 -14.03
CA GLU A 46 6.94 -4.79 -14.95
C GLU A 46 5.74 -5.52 -14.31
N SER A 47 5.99 -6.58 -13.55
CA SER A 47 4.98 -7.33 -12.78
C SER A 47 4.76 -6.75 -11.37
N GLY A 48 5.10 -5.49 -11.16
CA GLY A 48 5.07 -4.87 -9.84
C GLY A 48 3.66 -4.68 -9.28
N LYS A 49 2.66 -4.52 -10.16
CA LYS A 49 1.26 -4.31 -9.76
C LYS A 49 0.67 -5.54 -9.07
N SER A 50 0.86 -6.73 -9.62
CA SER A 50 0.38 -7.99 -9.01
C SER A 50 1.11 -8.30 -7.71
N THR A 51 2.42 -8.06 -7.67
CA THR A 51 3.22 -8.19 -6.44
C THR A 51 2.70 -7.27 -5.35
N LEU A 52 2.43 -6.00 -5.68
CA LEU A 52 1.91 -5.02 -4.73
C LEU A 52 0.50 -5.39 -4.26
N SER A 53 -0.39 -5.83 -5.17
CA SER A 53 -1.72 -6.32 -4.81
C SER A 53 -1.65 -7.51 -3.84
N TYR A 54 -0.76 -8.47 -4.10
CA TYR A 54 -0.54 -9.61 -3.20
C TYR A 54 -0.02 -9.15 -1.83
N TRP A 55 0.89 -8.19 -1.78
CA TRP A 55 1.38 -7.65 -0.50
C TRP A 55 0.30 -6.92 0.28
N MET A 56 -0.55 -6.13 -0.38
CA MET A 56 -1.66 -5.48 0.30
C MET A 56 -2.63 -6.49 0.91
N LEU A 57 -2.99 -7.53 0.16
CA LEU A 57 -3.79 -8.64 0.68
C LEU A 57 -3.11 -9.28 1.90
N LYS A 58 -1.83 -9.63 1.75
CA LYS A 58 -1.04 -10.28 2.79
C LYS A 58 -0.91 -9.43 4.06
N LEU A 59 -0.77 -8.11 3.93
CA LEU A 59 -0.63 -7.17 5.04
C LEU A 59 -1.98 -6.66 5.59
N GLY A 60 -3.10 -7.16 5.09
CA GLY A 60 -4.43 -6.68 5.50
C GLY A 60 -4.75 -5.24 5.07
N ILE A 61 -4.03 -4.70 4.09
CA ILE A 61 -4.26 -3.36 3.54
C ILE A 61 -5.48 -3.41 2.62
N GLN A 62 -6.51 -2.65 2.98
CA GLN A 62 -7.71 -2.51 2.16
C GLN A 62 -7.56 -1.35 1.18
N PHE A 63 -7.57 -1.65 -0.12
CA PHE A 63 -7.63 -0.66 -1.19
C PHE A 63 -9.07 -0.53 -1.70
N ARG A 64 -9.59 0.70 -1.72
CA ARG A 64 -10.94 1.02 -2.22
C ARG A 64 -10.82 2.07 -3.32
N LYS A 65 -11.49 1.84 -4.45
CA LYS A 65 -11.69 2.86 -5.48
C LYS A 65 -13.06 3.48 -5.27
N VAL A 66 -13.09 4.80 -5.29
CA VAL A 66 -14.32 5.59 -5.13
C VAL A 66 -14.40 6.53 -6.32
N ALA A 67 -15.51 6.51 -7.03
CA ALA A 67 -15.83 7.50 -8.05
C ALA A 67 -16.61 8.64 -7.37
N LEU A 68 -16.25 9.88 -7.71
CA LEU A 68 -16.86 11.08 -7.14
C LEU A 68 -17.50 11.89 -8.26
N ALA A 69 -18.71 12.39 -8.02
CA ALA A 69 -19.36 13.40 -8.84
C ALA A 69 -18.68 14.77 -8.64
N PRO A 70 -18.92 15.74 -9.55
CA PRO A 70 -18.41 17.10 -9.37
C PRO A 70 -18.79 17.70 -8.02
N GLY A 71 -17.80 18.12 -7.24
CA GLY A 71 -18.00 18.70 -5.91
C GLY A 71 -18.01 17.72 -4.73
N GLU A 72 -17.98 16.40 -4.97
CA GLU A 72 -17.86 15.42 -3.90
C GLU A 72 -16.40 15.30 -3.39
N ILE A 73 -16.26 15.02 -2.09
CA ILE A 73 -14.97 14.85 -1.42
C ILE A 73 -14.92 13.52 -0.67
N ILE A 74 -13.72 12.95 -0.52
CA ILE A 74 -13.46 11.77 0.31
C ILE A 74 -12.65 12.19 1.52
N GLU A 75 -13.14 11.84 2.71
CA GLU A 75 -12.41 11.97 3.96
C GLU A 75 -12.08 10.58 4.50
N ILE A 76 -10.80 10.34 4.83
CA ILE A 76 -10.36 9.10 5.46
C ILE A 76 -10.17 9.36 6.95
N ARG A 77 -11.00 8.73 7.78
CA ARG A 77 -10.88 8.77 9.24
C ARG A 77 -10.31 7.46 9.77
N ARG A 78 -9.36 7.55 10.69
CA ARG A 78 -8.95 6.40 11.51
C ARG A 78 -9.89 6.34 12.70
N ILE A 79 -10.55 5.21 12.87
CA ILE A 79 -11.20 4.90 14.14
C ILE A 79 -10.03 4.57 15.07
N SER A 80 -9.64 5.54 15.90
CA SER A 80 -8.69 5.28 16.98
C SER A 80 -9.31 4.26 17.93
N ASP A 81 -8.50 3.32 18.43
CA ASP A 81 -8.85 2.45 19.56
C ASP A 81 -9.32 3.27 20.78
#